data_AF-A0A0Q6VDI7-F1
#
_entry.id   AF-A0A0Q6VDI7-F1
#
_cell.length_a   1.000
_cell.length_b   1.000
_cell.length_c   1.000
_cell.angle_alpha   90.00
_cell.angle_beta   90.00
_cell.angle_gamma   90.00
#
_symmetry.space_group_name_H-M   'P 1'
#
loop_
_entity.id
_entity.type
_entity.pdbx_description
1 polymer ?
#
loop_
_entity_poly.entity_id
_entity_poly.type
_entity_poly.pdbx_seq_one_letter_code
_entity_poly.pdbx_strand_id
1 'polypeptide(L)'
;MMASLIYRVLDEHVIHGLADKLAIEDERGTMSYAELLHESASVAGALVNVGVVAGTGLQLDVPHGRELVVAVLALARLGAIPADDVEHRLVGLPPVLHTAGAEVTWDLLIHAGRMDPAPAPPTDPDGYEALMRGAYPEIFRALQAGETITTSG
;
A
#
# COMPACT_ATOMS: atom_id res chain seq x y z
N MET A 1 3.59 23.79 -0.31
CA MET A 1 3.81 22.49 0.36
C MET A 1 3.48 21.42 -0.66
N MET A 2 4.41 20.53 -0.99
CA MET A 2 4.18 19.48 -1.99
C MET A 2 3.34 18.37 -1.34
N ALA A 3 2.30 17.89 -2.02
CA ALA A 3 1.47 16.79 -1.52
C ALA A 3 2.29 15.48 -1.43
N SER A 4 1.89 14.60 -0.51
CA SER A 4 2.53 13.29 -0.32
C SER A 4 2.58 12.47 -1.61
N LEU A 5 3.57 11.60 -1.70
CA LEU A 5 3.80 10.67 -2.80
C LEU A 5 2.54 9.86 -3.07
N ILE A 6 1.97 9.25 -2.03
CA ILE A 6 0.79 8.40 -2.14
C ILE A 6 -0.44 9.17 -2.64
N TYR A 7 -0.62 10.41 -2.21
CA TYR A 7 -1.70 11.25 -2.73
C TYR A 7 -1.56 11.46 -4.23
N ARG A 8 -0.37 11.83 -4.70
CA ARG A 8 -0.11 12.14 -6.12
C ARG A 8 -0.21 10.94 -7.05
N VAL A 9 0.18 9.75 -6.59
CA VAL A 9 0.19 8.53 -7.43
C VAL A 9 -1.12 7.75 -7.38
N LEU A 10 -2.05 8.09 -6.50
CA LEU A 10 -3.30 7.33 -6.35
C LEU A 10 -4.52 8.21 -6.14
N ASP A 11 -4.59 8.94 -5.03
CA ASP A 11 -5.78 9.70 -4.65
C ASP A 11 -6.10 10.80 -5.67
N GLU A 12 -5.07 11.50 -6.16
CA GLU A 12 -5.19 12.53 -7.19
C GLU A 12 -5.76 11.98 -8.51
N HIS A 13 -5.37 10.76 -8.91
CA HIS A 13 -5.93 10.12 -10.11
C HIS A 13 -7.41 9.82 -9.96
N VAL A 14 -7.84 9.31 -8.80
CA VAL A 14 -9.27 9.06 -8.52
C VAL A 14 -10.05 10.37 -8.53
N ILE A 15 -9.54 11.42 -7.87
CA ILE A 15 -10.15 12.75 -7.84
C ILE A 15 -10.29 13.35 -9.24
N HIS A 16 -9.30 13.12 -10.12
CA HIS A 16 -9.29 13.61 -11.50
C HIS A 16 -10.00 12.69 -12.51
N GLY A 17 -10.86 11.78 -12.03
CA GLY A 17 -11.77 11.01 -12.89
C GLY A 17 -11.21 9.70 -13.44
N LEU A 18 -10.09 9.21 -12.91
CA LEU A 18 -9.55 7.88 -13.27
C LEU A 18 -10.06 6.76 -12.36
N ALA A 19 -11.09 7.00 -11.55
CA ALA A 19 -11.64 6.03 -10.60
C ALA A 19 -11.88 4.63 -11.22
N ASP A 20 -12.53 4.57 -12.38
CA ASP A 20 -12.88 3.33 -13.09
C ASP A 20 -11.75 2.81 -14.00
N LYS A 21 -10.63 3.53 -14.12
CA LYS A 21 -9.47 3.07 -14.90
C LYS A 21 -8.83 1.88 -14.20
N LEU A 22 -8.32 0.92 -14.97
CA LEU A 22 -7.57 -0.22 -14.43
C LEU A 22 -6.22 0.23 -13.86
N ALA A 23 -6.00 -0.04 -12.58
CA ALA A 23 -4.72 0.14 -11.90
C ALA A 23 -3.89 -1.13 -11.91
N ILE A 24 -4.52 -2.30 -11.79
CA ILE A 24 -3.86 -3.61 -11.80
C ILE A 24 -4.63 -4.57 -12.72
N GLU A 25 -3.88 -5.39 -13.46
CA GLU A 25 -4.38 -6.53 -14.21
C GLU A 25 -3.48 -7.75 -13.96
N ASP A 26 -4.07 -8.86 -13.54
CA ASP A 26 -3.38 -10.13 -13.35
C ASP A 26 -4.31 -11.33 -13.65
N GLU A 27 -3.84 -12.55 -13.37
CA GLU A 27 -4.59 -13.79 -13.63
C GLU A 27 -5.93 -13.91 -12.88
N ARG A 28 -6.08 -13.21 -11.75
CA ARG A 28 -7.32 -13.15 -10.97
C ARG A 28 -8.27 -12.06 -11.48
N GLY A 29 -7.89 -11.32 -12.51
CA GLY A 29 -8.69 -10.28 -13.15
C GLY A 29 -8.13 -8.88 -12.90
N THR A 30 -9.02 -7.90 -12.89
CA THR A 30 -8.67 -6.47 -12.87
C THR A 30 -9.00 -5.81 -11.54
N MET A 31 -8.26 -4.76 -11.20
CA MET A 31 -8.55 -3.85 -10.10
C MET A 31 -8.43 -2.41 -10.59
N SER A 32 -9.46 -1.61 -10.35
CA SER A 32 -9.53 -0.19 -10.69
C SER A 32 -8.72 0.69 -9.73
N TYR A 33 -8.45 1.95 -10.11
CA TYR A 33 -7.84 2.93 -9.21
C TYR A 33 -8.67 3.17 -7.95
N ALA A 34 -10.00 3.16 -8.04
CA ALA A 34 -10.88 3.31 -6.87
C ALA A 34 -10.79 2.10 -5.93
N GLU A 35 -10.73 0.88 -6.46
CA GLU A 35 -10.55 -0.34 -5.66
C GLU A 35 -9.15 -0.37 -5.02
N LEU A 36 -8.10 0.00 -5.75
CA LEU A 36 -6.74 0.08 -5.20
C LEU A 36 -6.63 1.13 -4.09
N LEU A 37 -7.29 2.28 -4.25
CA LEU A 37 -7.41 3.30 -3.20
C LEU A 37 -8.09 2.71 -1.96
N HIS A 38 -9.25 2.09 -2.14
CA HIS A 38 -10.02 1.50 -1.05
C HIS A 38 -9.24 0.42 -0.28
N GLU A 39 -8.63 -0.53 -0.99
CA GLU A 39 -7.88 -1.63 -0.37
C GLU A 39 -6.62 -1.13 0.34
N SER A 40 -5.82 -0.26 -0.30
CA SER A 40 -4.61 0.29 0.33
C SER A 40 -4.93 1.12 1.57
N ALA A 41 -6.00 1.92 1.56
CA ALA A 41 -6.45 2.70 2.71
C ALA A 41 -6.98 1.79 3.83
N SER A 42 -7.70 0.72 3.49
CA SER A 42 -8.18 -0.27 4.46
C SER A 42 -7.01 -0.99 5.12
N VAL A 43 -6.07 -1.54 4.35
CA VAL A 43 -4.88 -2.21 4.91
C VAL A 43 -4.09 -1.25 5.80
N ALA A 44 -3.91 0.00 5.39
CA ALA A 44 -3.27 1.02 6.22
C ALA A 44 -4.03 1.27 7.54
N GLY A 45 -5.36 1.38 7.51
CA GLY A 45 -6.18 1.51 8.73
C GLY A 45 -6.04 0.32 9.69
N ALA A 46 -5.99 -0.91 9.16
CA ALA A 46 -5.74 -2.09 9.96
C ALA A 46 -4.33 -2.12 10.58
N LEU A 47 -3.31 -1.65 9.84
CA LEU A 47 -1.94 -1.54 10.33
C LEU A 47 -1.82 -0.52 11.48
N VAL A 48 -2.58 0.57 11.46
CA VAL A 48 -2.65 1.53 12.58
C VAL A 48 -3.13 0.84 13.86
N ASN A 49 -4.12 -0.06 13.76
CA ASN A 49 -4.67 -0.77 14.92
C ASN A 49 -3.68 -1.72 15.60
N VAL A 50 -2.60 -2.10 14.91
CA VAL A 50 -1.52 -2.93 15.47
C VAL A 50 -0.26 -2.12 15.79
N GLY A 51 -0.33 -0.79 15.77
CA GLY A 51 0.75 0.11 16.18
C GLY A 51 1.70 0.56 15.07
N VAL A 52 1.39 0.29 13.80
CA VAL A 52 2.19 0.83 12.69
C VAL A 52 1.85 2.30 12.50
N VAL A 53 2.87 3.14 12.61
CA VAL A 53 2.78 4.59 12.47
C VAL A 53 3.94 5.10 11.59
N ALA A 54 4.00 6.40 11.36
CA ALA A 54 5.10 7.00 10.60
C ALA A 54 6.47 6.62 11.19
N GLY A 55 7.37 6.14 10.33
CA GLY A 55 8.70 5.66 10.72
C GLY A 55 8.75 4.21 11.23
N THR A 56 7.60 3.55 11.47
CA THR A 56 7.59 2.12 11.83
C THR A 56 8.11 1.28 10.66
N GLY A 57 9.03 0.36 10.95
CA GLY A 57 9.51 -0.63 9.98
C GLY A 57 8.51 -1.78 9.80
N LEU A 58 8.24 -2.15 8.55
CA LEU A 58 7.47 -3.35 8.18
C LEU A 58 8.27 -4.16 7.17
N GLN A 59 8.49 -5.44 7.47
CA GLN A 59 9.04 -6.37 6.49
C GLN A 59 7.96 -6.80 5.49
N LEU A 60 8.25 -6.68 4.20
CA LEU A 60 7.39 -7.12 3.11
C LEU A 60 8.05 -8.30 2.39
N ASP A 61 7.70 -9.52 2.82
CA ASP A 61 8.10 -10.77 2.14
C ASP A 61 6.88 -11.37 1.42
N VAL A 62 6.33 -10.57 0.50
CA VAL A 62 5.14 -10.88 -0.29
C VAL A 62 5.57 -11.02 -1.75
N PRO A 63 5.15 -12.07 -2.47
CA PRO A 63 5.46 -12.21 -3.89
C PRO A 63 5.04 -10.99 -4.72
N HIS A 64 5.75 -10.75 -5.82
CA HIS A 64 5.42 -9.69 -6.75
C HIS A 64 4.01 -9.92 -7.33
N GLY A 65 3.05 -9.09 -6.94
CA GLY A 65 1.64 -9.25 -7.26
C GLY A 65 0.79 -8.11 -6.71
N ARG A 66 -0.52 -8.21 -6.87
CA ARG A 66 -1.47 -7.18 -6.39
C ARG A 66 -1.33 -6.90 -4.90
N GLU A 67 -1.10 -7.91 -4.07
CA GLU A 67 -0.99 -7.73 -2.62
C GLU A 67 0.24 -6.92 -2.24
N LEU A 68 1.37 -7.11 -2.94
CA LEU A 68 2.56 -6.28 -2.74
C LEU A 68 2.26 -4.82 -3.10
N VAL A 69 1.57 -4.57 -4.22
CA VAL A 69 1.17 -3.20 -4.60
C VAL A 69 0.31 -2.57 -3.51
N VAL A 70 -0.73 -3.28 -3.05
CA VAL A 70 -1.60 -2.79 -1.97
C VAL A 70 -0.81 -2.51 -0.68
N ALA A 71 0.08 -3.41 -0.28
CA ALA A 71 0.88 -3.28 0.95
C ALA A 71 1.87 -2.11 0.89
N VAL A 72 2.55 -1.91 -0.24
CA VAL A 72 3.47 -0.78 -0.44
C VAL A 72 2.74 0.56 -0.36
N LEU A 73 1.55 0.65 -0.96
CA LEU A 73 0.74 1.87 -0.91
C LEU A 73 0.15 2.09 0.49
N ALA A 74 -0.19 1.03 1.21
CA ALA A 74 -0.61 1.12 2.61
C ALA A 74 0.52 1.69 3.49
N LEU A 75 1.77 1.24 3.33
CA LEU A 75 2.92 1.83 4.02
C LEU A 75 3.07 3.32 3.70
N ALA A 76 2.95 3.68 2.41
CA ALA A 76 3.02 5.06 1.96
C ALA A 76 1.94 5.97 2.60
N ARG A 77 0.73 5.44 2.85
CA ARG A 77 -0.32 6.17 3.58
C ARG A 77 0.03 6.43 5.04
N LEU A 78 0.82 5.56 5.67
CA LEU A 78 1.19 5.68 7.07
C LEU A 78 2.50 6.43 7.28
N GLY A 79 3.29 6.66 6.23
CA GLY A 79 4.69 7.09 6.37
C GLY A 79 5.57 6.01 7.01
N ALA A 80 5.12 4.76 7.00
CA ALA A 80 5.87 3.61 7.49
C ALA A 80 6.91 3.19 6.44
N ILE A 81 7.97 2.51 6.86
CA ILE A 81 9.13 2.21 6.00
C ILE A 81 9.27 0.70 5.77
N PRO A 82 9.56 0.25 4.54
CA PRO A 82 10.03 -1.12 4.31
C PRO A 82 11.35 -1.33 5.06
N ALA A 83 11.45 -2.42 5.82
CA ALA A 83 12.66 -2.77 6.58
C ALA A 83 12.78 -4.29 6.76
N ASP A 84 14.01 -4.80 6.83
CA ASP A 84 14.29 -6.22 7.08
C ASP A 84 14.51 -6.48 8.58
N ASP A 85 14.22 -7.71 9.04
CA ASP A 85 14.46 -8.18 10.42
C ASP A 85 13.78 -7.31 11.49
N VAL A 86 12.52 -6.94 11.23
CA VAL A 86 11.68 -6.14 12.14
C VAL A 86 10.51 -6.95 12.70
N GLU A 87 9.89 -6.43 13.77
CA GLU A 87 8.79 -7.10 14.48
C GLU A 87 7.55 -7.32 13.61
N HIS A 88 7.12 -6.28 12.89
CA HIS A 88 5.97 -6.36 12.00
C HIS A 88 6.43 -6.93 10.65
N ARG A 89 5.81 -8.03 10.24
CA ARG A 89 6.15 -8.69 8.96
C ARG A 89 4.90 -9.11 8.24
N LEU A 90 4.78 -8.72 6.99
CA LEU A 90 3.74 -9.21 6.09
C LEU A 90 4.40 -10.22 5.15
N VAL A 91 4.04 -11.49 5.27
CA VAL A 91 4.77 -12.59 4.60
C VAL A 91 3.83 -13.59 3.93
N GLY A 92 4.30 -14.20 2.85
CA GLY A 92 3.64 -15.34 2.19
C GLY A 92 2.60 -14.97 1.13
N LEU A 93 1.91 -15.99 0.63
CA LEU A 93 0.88 -15.90 -0.41
C LEU A 93 -0.25 -16.91 -0.12
N PRO A 94 -1.45 -16.46 0.30
CA PRO A 94 -1.82 -15.09 0.61
C PRO A 94 -1.04 -14.51 1.80
N PRO A 95 -0.83 -13.19 1.88
CA PRO A 95 -0.06 -12.60 2.96
C PRO A 95 -0.69 -12.78 4.34
N VAL A 96 0.15 -12.96 5.34
CA VAL A 96 -0.22 -12.94 6.76
C VAL A 96 0.65 -11.89 7.45
N LEU A 97 0.01 -10.99 8.20
CA LEU A 97 0.69 -10.05 9.06
C LEU A 97 1.04 -10.76 10.38
N HIS A 98 2.33 -10.84 10.66
CA HIS A 98 2.87 -11.24 11.95
C HIS A 98 3.26 -10.00 12.75
N THR A 99 2.87 -9.98 14.02
CA THR A 99 3.23 -8.99 15.04
C THR A 99 3.65 -9.73 16.31
N ALA A 100 4.17 -9.05 17.34
CA ALA A 100 4.53 -9.75 18.58
C ALA A 100 3.37 -10.51 19.26
N GLY A 101 2.12 -10.09 19.03
CA GLY A 101 0.95 -10.64 19.74
C GLY A 101 -0.10 -11.32 18.88
N ALA A 102 0.00 -11.25 17.55
CA ALA A 102 -1.05 -11.73 16.65
C ALA A 102 -0.54 -12.08 15.25
N GLU A 103 -1.24 -13.03 14.62
CA GLU A 103 -1.19 -13.30 13.19
C GLU A 103 -2.53 -12.93 12.57
N VAL A 104 -2.51 -12.08 11.54
CA VAL A 104 -3.71 -11.54 10.90
C VAL A 104 -3.66 -11.85 9.42
N THR A 105 -4.65 -12.59 8.91
CA THR A 105 -4.73 -12.94 7.49
C THR A 105 -5.03 -11.70 6.64
N TRP A 106 -4.64 -11.74 5.36
CA TRP A 106 -4.91 -10.66 4.40
C TRP A 106 -6.39 -10.23 4.36
N ASP A 107 -7.32 -11.18 4.27
CA ASP A 107 -8.75 -10.87 4.24
C ASP A 107 -9.24 -10.19 5.53
N LEU A 108 -8.69 -10.59 6.68
CA LEU A 108 -9.02 -9.98 7.96
C LEU A 108 -8.42 -8.58 8.09
N LEU A 109 -7.21 -8.33 7.56
CA LEU A 109 -6.63 -6.98 7.49
C LEU A 109 -7.54 -6.05 6.69
N ILE A 110 -7.95 -6.48 5.48
CA ILE A 110 -8.85 -5.68 4.66
C ILE A 110 -10.17 -5.44 5.40
N HIS A 111 -10.78 -6.49 5.95
CA HIS A 111 -12.08 -6.36 6.63
C HIS A 111 -12.02 -5.42 7.85
N ALA A 112 -11.02 -5.58 8.71
CA ALA A 112 -10.86 -4.75 9.90
C ALA A 112 -10.61 -3.28 9.55
N GLY A 113 -9.82 -3.04 8.49
CA GLY A 113 -9.43 -1.72 8.04
C GLY A 113 -10.54 -0.90 7.39
N ARG A 114 -11.58 -1.54 6.84
CA ARG A 114 -12.70 -0.84 6.18
C ARG A 114 -13.48 0.09 7.10
N MET A 115 -13.43 -0.14 8.41
CA MET A 115 -14.17 0.67 9.39
C MET A 115 -13.49 2.02 9.65
N ASP A 116 -12.17 2.11 9.47
CA ASP A 116 -11.38 3.32 9.66
C ASP A 116 -10.21 3.36 8.67
N PRO A 117 -10.48 3.55 7.37
CA PRO A 117 -9.44 3.55 6.34
C PRO A 117 -8.54 4.76 6.48
N ALA A 118 -7.22 4.56 6.44
CA ALA A 118 -6.26 5.64 6.63
C ALA A 118 -6.18 6.53 5.37
N PRO A 119 -6.32 7.87 5.49
CA PRO A 119 -6.16 8.78 4.37
C PRO A 119 -4.69 8.91 3.96
N ALA A 120 -4.44 9.45 2.77
CA ALA A 120 -3.09 9.91 2.44
C ALA A 120 -2.67 11.05 3.39
N PRO A 121 -1.41 11.08 3.88
CA PRO A 121 -0.92 12.17 4.69
C PRO A 121 -0.81 13.44 3.83
N PRO A 122 -0.91 14.65 4.41
CA PRO A 122 -0.82 15.89 3.65
C PRO A 122 0.56 16.08 2.99
N THR A 123 1.60 15.56 3.61
CA THR A 123 3.00 15.66 3.16
C THR A 123 3.79 14.43 3.59
N ASP A 124 4.84 14.12 2.85
CA ASP A 124 5.83 13.13 3.25
C ASP A 124 6.90 13.73 4.18
N PRO A 125 7.49 12.94 5.10
CA PRO A 125 8.74 13.30 5.77
C PRO A 125 9.90 13.50 4.78
N ASP A 126 10.91 14.26 5.18
CA ASP A 126 12.10 14.49 4.36
C ASP A 126 12.77 13.16 3.94
N GLY A 127 13.04 13.03 2.63
CA GLY A 127 13.67 11.83 2.06
C GLY A 127 12.76 10.61 1.89
N TYR A 128 11.53 10.63 2.42
CA TYR A 128 10.62 9.49 2.37
C TYR A 128 10.21 9.10 0.94
N GLU A 129 9.89 10.08 0.08
CA GLU A 129 9.59 9.80 -1.33
C GLU A 129 10.76 9.10 -2.03
N ALA A 130 11.99 9.57 -1.80
CA ALA A 130 13.18 8.97 -2.41
C ALA A 130 13.40 7.53 -1.92
N LEU A 131 13.15 7.26 -0.64
CA LEU A 131 13.19 5.93 -0.05
C LEU A 131 12.17 4.99 -0.72
N MET A 132 10.91 5.40 -0.80
CA MET A 132 9.84 4.56 -1.34
C MET A 132 10.01 4.31 -2.84
N ARG A 133 10.41 5.32 -3.62
CA ARG A 133 10.73 5.15 -5.05
C ARG A 133 11.99 4.30 -5.27
N GLY A 134 12.95 4.36 -4.36
CA GLY A 134 14.14 3.50 -4.42
C GLY A 134 13.82 2.04 -4.12
N ALA A 135 12.94 1.78 -3.15
CA ALA A 135 12.53 0.44 -2.77
C ALA A 135 11.60 -0.22 -3.80
N TYR A 136 10.66 0.54 -4.38
CA TYR A 136 9.62 0.03 -5.28
C TYR A 136 9.46 0.88 -6.56
N PRO A 137 10.51 0.99 -7.39
CA PRO A 137 10.56 1.93 -8.51
C PRO A 137 9.44 1.69 -9.53
N GLU A 138 9.15 0.44 -9.90
CA GLU A 138 8.16 0.14 -10.93
C GLU A 138 6.72 0.46 -10.50
N ILE A 139 6.38 0.20 -9.23
CA ILE A 139 5.04 0.49 -8.68
C ILE A 139 4.80 2.00 -8.75
N PHE A 140 5.71 2.79 -8.20
CA PHE A 140 5.54 4.24 -8.16
C PHE A 140 5.71 4.90 -9.53
N ARG A 141 6.50 4.33 -10.46
CA ARG A 141 6.61 4.82 -11.84
C ARG A 141 5.29 4.63 -12.58
N ALA A 142 4.73 3.41 -12.57
CA ALA A 142 3.52 3.08 -13.29
C ALA A 142 2.33 3.91 -12.78
N LEU A 143 2.11 3.94 -11.46
CA LEU A 143 1.00 4.67 -10.86
C LEU A 143 1.12 6.18 -11.07
N GLN A 144 2.32 6.76 -11.01
CA GLN A 144 2.53 8.19 -11.30
C GLN A 144 2.15 8.56 -12.74
N ALA A 145 2.32 7.63 -13.69
CA ALA A 145 1.95 7.81 -15.08
C ALA A 145 0.45 7.50 -15.34
N GLY A 146 -0.29 7.08 -14.32
CA GLY A 146 -1.65 6.58 -14.46
C GLY A 146 -1.72 5.28 -15.26
N GLU A 147 -0.65 4.49 -15.34
CA GLU A 147 -0.58 3.23 -16.08
C GLU A 147 -1.25 2.09 -15.32
N THR A 148 -1.52 0.98 -16.01
CA THR A 148 -1.96 -0.29 -15.41
C THR A 148 -0.74 -1.14 -15.10
N ILE A 149 -0.61 -1.61 -13.87
CA ILE A 149 0.42 -2.56 -13.46
C ILE A 149 -0.04 -3.97 -13.85
N THR A 150 0.72 -4.63 -14.72
CA THR A 150 0.50 -6.05 -15.03
C THR A 150 1.40 -6.90 -14.16
N THR A 151 0.82 -7.79 -13.34
CA THR A 151 1.61 -8.72 -12.52
C THR A 151 1.38 -10.16 -12.98
N SER A 152 2.46 -10.89 -13.24
CA SER A 152 2.41 -12.35 -13.41
C SER A 152 2.51 -12.97 -12.01
N GLY A 153 1.49 -13.70 -11.59
CA GLY A 153 1.48 -14.42 -10.31
C GLY A 153 2.47 -15.58 -10.26
#